data_AF-A0A1Z4GBX2-F1
#
_entry.id   AF-A0A1Z4GBX2-F1
#
_cell.length_a   1.000
_cell.length_b   1.000
_cell.length_c   1.000
_cell.angle_alpha   90.00
_cell.angle_beta   90.00
_cell.angle_gamma   90.00
#
_symmetry.space_group_name_H-M   'P 1'
#
loop_
_entity.id
_entity.type
_entity.pdbx_description
1 polymer ?
#
loop_
_entity_poly.entity_id
_entity_poly.type
_entity_poly.pdbx_seq_one_letter_code
_entity_poly.pdbx_strand_id
1 'polypeptide(L)'
;MEGVHQEAILKIQAVLNNQPKRQNKSYNNNISHTPRIQPLTEESLAFRLNVSQETVRKNRIDLPSTLFIAWCKEYDRAGLGWEFKPDTGLYHPLI
;
A
#
# COMPACT_ATOMS: atom_id res chain seq x y z
N MET A 1 -40.24 19.01 -50.79
CA MET A 1 -39.76 19.63 -49.53
C MET A 1 -38.76 18.67 -48.90
N GLU A 2 -37.56 18.60 -49.46
CA GLU A 2 -36.43 17.82 -48.92
C GLU A 2 -35.31 18.83 -48.69
N GLY A 3 -34.85 18.99 -47.44
CA GLY A 3 -33.80 19.98 -47.16
C GLY A 3 -33.52 20.28 -45.69
N VAL A 4 -34.35 19.83 -44.75
CA VAL A 4 -34.14 20.12 -43.31
C VAL A 4 -33.40 19.01 -42.54
N HIS A 5 -33.29 17.81 -43.10
CA HIS A 5 -32.69 16.67 -42.40
C HIS A 5 -31.16 16.64 -42.48
N GLN A 6 -30.56 17.25 -43.51
CA GLN A 6 -29.11 17.22 -43.70
C GLN A 6 -28.37 18.22 -42.79
N GLU A 7 -28.99 19.38 -42.52
CA GLU A 7 -28.36 20.42 -41.69
C GLU A 7 -28.23 19.98 -40.22
N ALA A 8 -29.22 19.23 -39.71
CA ALA A 8 -29.19 18.70 -38.36
C ALA A 8 -28.05 17.68 -38.16
N ILE A 9 -27.78 16.83 -39.15
CA ILE A 9 -26.72 15.81 -39.09
C ILE A 9 -25.34 16.47 -39.09
N LEU A 10 -25.13 17.48 -39.94
CA LEU A 10 -23.86 18.22 -40.02
C LEU A 10 -23.52 18.93 -38.70
N LYS A 11 -24.53 19.52 -38.03
CA LYS A 11 -24.35 20.20 -36.73
C LYS A 11 -23.97 19.22 -35.62
N ILE A 12 -24.52 18.01 -35.61
CA ILE A 12 -24.19 16.96 -34.62
C ILE A 12 -22.74 16.50 -34.78
N GLN A 13 -22.25 16.33 -36.03
CA GLN A 13 -20.87 15.92 -36.28
C GLN A 13 -19.85 16.96 -35.76
N ALA A 14 -20.14 18.25 -35.92
CA ALA A 14 -19.25 19.33 -35.46
C ALA A 14 -19.12 19.38 -33.93
N VAL A 15 -20.20 19.09 -33.20
CA VAL A 15 -20.20 19.04 -31.73
C VAL A 15 -19.39 17.84 -31.22
N LEU A 16 -19.50 16.69 -31.88
CA LEU A 16 -18.73 15.50 -31.51
C LEU A 16 -17.23 15.67 -31.80
N ASN A 17 -16.86 16.35 -32.89
CA ASN A 17 -15.47 16.51 -33.29
C ASN A 17 -14.71 17.59 -32.49
N ASN A 18 -15.43 18.52 -31.87
CA ASN A 18 -14.87 19.59 -31.02
C ASN A 18 -14.86 19.28 -29.53
N GLN A 19 -15.09 18.03 -29.12
CA GLN A 19 -14.82 17.66 -27.73
C GLN A 19 -13.31 17.78 -27.46
N PRO A 20 -12.88 18.62 -26.51
CA PRO A 20 -11.48 18.62 -26.09
C PRO A 20 -11.19 17.22 -25.58
N LYS A 21 -10.32 16.49 -26.30
CA LYS A 21 -9.77 15.22 -25.84
C LYS A 21 -9.24 15.48 -24.44
N ARG A 22 -9.97 15.03 -23.43
CA ARG A 22 -9.52 15.06 -22.03
C ARG A 22 -8.18 14.37 -22.05
N GLN A 23 -7.12 15.17 -22.01
CA GLN A 23 -5.76 14.69 -21.92
C GLN A 23 -5.78 13.73 -20.75
N ASN A 24 -5.53 12.45 -21.05
CA ASN A 24 -5.32 11.44 -20.03
C ASN A 24 -4.25 12.04 -19.12
N LYS A 25 -4.69 12.56 -17.97
CA LYS A 25 -3.83 12.96 -16.89
C LYS A 25 -3.15 11.65 -16.55
N SER A 26 -1.94 11.46 -17.09
CA SER A 26 -1.02 10.44 -16.61
C SER A 26 -1.02 10.66 -15.12
N TYR A 27 -1.69 9.76 -14.38
CA TYR A 27 -1.47 9.67 -12.96
C TYR A 27 -0.01 9.33 -12.88
N ASN A 28 0.80 10.37 -12.66
CA ASN A 28 2.17 10.24 -12.24
C ASN A 28 2.10 9.21 -11.13
N ASN A 29 2.60 8.00 -11.42
CA ASN A 29 2.87 6.98 -10.43
C ASN A 29 3.95 7.60 -9.54
N ASN A 30 3.53 8.50 -8.66
CA ASN A 30 4.24 8.81 -7.45
C ASN A 30 4.19 7.48 -6.72
N ILE A 31 5.21 6.65 -6.98
CA ILE A 31 5.63 5.61 -6.06
C ILE A 31 5.65 6.36 -4.74
N SER A 32 4.65 6.10 -3.91
CA SER A 32 4.59 6.71 -2.60
C SER A 32 5.81 6.15 -1.91
N HIS A 33 6.90 6.92 -1.85
CA HIS A 33 8.03 6.65 -0.98
C HIS A 33 7.53 6.89 0.45
N THR A 34 6.51 6.15 0.90
CA THR A 34 6.33 5.91 2.32
C THR A 34 7.67 5.37 2.78
N PRO A 35 8.36 6.03 3.72
CA PRO A 35 9.67 5.59 4.19
C PRO A 35 9.59 4.10 4.48
N ARG A 36 10.20 3.29 3.61
CA ARG A 36 10.05 1.84 3.69
C ARG A 36 10.90 1.42 4.89
N ILE A 37 10.22 1.17 6.00
CA ILE A 37 10.90 0.71 7.21
C ILE A 37 11.61 -0.59 6.84
N GLN A 38 12.91 -0.63 7.13
CA GLN A 38 13.74 -1.77 6.78
C GLN A 38 13.28 -2.99 7.59
N PRO A 39 13.31 -4.20 6.99
CA PRO A 39 13.11 -5.42 7.74
C PRO A 39 14.14 -5.52 8.87
N LEU A 40 13.72 -6.00 10.03
CA LEU A 40 14.55 -6.06 11.23
C LEU A 40 14.99 -7.48 11.53
N THR A 41 16.18 -7.62 12.12
CA THR A 41 16.57 -8.87 12.78
C THR A 41 15.81 -9.03 14.09
N GLU A 42 15.83 -10.22 14.69
CA GLU A 42 15.20 -10.46 15.99
C GLU A 42 15.76 -9.53 17.09
N GLU A 43 17.07 -9.27 17.07
CA GLU A 43 17.73 -8.32 17.98
C GLU A 43 17.21 -6.90 17.81
N SER A 44 17.16 -6.41 16.56
CA SER A 44 16.69 -5.05 16.29
C SER A 44 15.20 -4.89 16.60
N LEU A 45 14.39 -5.92 16.35
CA LEU A 45 12.98 -5.92 16.73
C LEU A 45 12.82 -5.90 18.26
N ALA A 46 13.56 -6.75 18.98
CA ALA A 46 13.53 -6.79 20.44
C ALA A 46 13.90 -5.44 21.07
N PHE A 47 14.97 -4.80 20.56
CA PHE A 47 15.36 -3.45 20.97
C PHE A 47 14.24 -2.43 20.71
N ARG A 48 13.60 -2.50 19.54
CA ARG A 48 12.50 -1.60 19.16
C ARG A 48 11.25 -1.75 20.03
N LEU A 49 10.87 -3.00 20.33
CA LEU A 49 9.75 -3.33 21.21
C LEU A 49 10.10 -3.17 22.70
N ASN A 50 11.35 -2.85 23.03
CA ASN A 50 11.87 -2.74 24.40
C ASN A 50 11.65 -4.03 25.22
N VAL A 51 11.93 -5.17 24.61
CA VAL A 51 11.85 -6.51 25.23
C VAL A 51 13.15 -7.30 24.96
N SER A 52 13.29 -8.49 25.55
CA SER A 52 14.42 -9.37 25.24
C SER A 52 14.22 -10.13 23.92
N GLN A 53 15.31 -10.54 23.27
CA GLN A 53 15.28 -11.42 22.09
C GLN A 53 14.54 -12.73 22.38
N GLU A 54 14.74 -13.27 23.59
CA GLU A 54 14.05 -14.48 24.04
C GLU A 54 12.53 -14.30 24.07
N THR A 55 12.03 -13.17 24.56
CA THR A 55 10.59 -12.88 24.57
C THR A 55 10.02 -12.82 23.15
N VAL A 56 10.72 -12.17 22.22
CA VAL A 56 10.29 -12.13 20.79
C VAL A 56 10.23 -13.55 20.22
N ARG A 57 11.27 -14.36 20.46
CA ARG A 57 11.35 -15.73 19.94
C ARG A 57 10.27 -16.65 20.53
N LYS A 58 10.04 -16.57 21.85
CA LYS A 58 8.98 -17.33 22.54
C LYS A 58 7.61 -16.95 21.99
N ASN A 59 7.27 -15.66 21.95
CA ASN A 59 5.99 -15.20 21.42
C ASN A 59 5.80 -15.58 19.94
N ARG A 60 6.85 -15.54 19.12
CA ARG A 60 6.76 -15.98 17.71
C ARG A 60 6.41 -17.47 17.59
N ILE A 61 6.89 -18.31 18.49
CA ILE A 61 6.66 -19.76 18.48
C ILE A 61 5.30 -20.10 19.12
N ASP A 62 4.97 -19.44 20.23
CA ASP A 62 3.81 -19.76 21.06
C ASP A 62 2.51 -19.13 20.52
N LEU A 63 2.60 -18.00 19.81
CA LEU A 63 1.44 -17.31 19.26
C LEU A 63 1.22 -17.64 17.76
N PRO A 64 -0.04 -17.75 17.32
CA PRO A 64 -0.38 -17.65 15.91
C PRO A 64 0.16 -16.35 15.29
N SER A 65 0.55 -16.38 14.01
CA SER A 65 1.16 -15.23 13.33
C SER A 65 0.35 -13.94 13.47
N THR A 66 -0.99 -14.00 13.37
CA THR A 66 -1.88 -12.84 13.54
C THR A 66 -1.80 -12.24 14.95
N LEU A 67 -1.73 -13.08 15.98
CA LEU A 67 -1.62 -12.63 17.37
C LEU A 67 -0.22 -12.09 17.67
N PHE A 68 0.82 -12.70 17.10
CA PHE A 68 2.17 -12.15 17.19
C PHE A 68 2.27 -10.75 16.58
N ILE A 69 1.68 -10.54 15.40
CA ILE A 69 1.64 -9.23 14.74
C ILE A 69 0.91 -8.19 15.62
N ALA A 70 -0.23 -8.56 16.21
CA ALA A 70 -0.97 -7.70 17.12
C ALA A 70 -0.16 -7.35 18.38
N TRP A 71 0.49 -8.35 18.98
CA TRP A 71 1.39 -8.17 20.11
C TRP A 71 2.54 -7.21 19.76
N CYS A 72 3.18 -7.36 18.60
CA CYS A 72 4.19 -6.41 18.14
C CYS A 72 3.63 -4.98 18.02
N LYS A 73 2.39 -4.83 17.54
CA LYS A 73 1.71 -3.54 17.39
C LYS A 73 1.49 -2.82 18.73
N GLU A 74 1.20 -3.56 19.79
CA GLU A 74 0.98 -3.03 21.14
C GLU A 74 2.27 -2.49 21.78
N TYR A 75 3.42 -3.10 21.47
CA TYR A 75 4.72 -2.74 22.05
C TYR A 75 5.53 -1.77 21.17
N ASP A 76 5.25 -1.70 19.87
CA ASP A 76 5.90 -0.78 18.96
C ASP A 76 5.39 0.65 19.19
N ARG A 77 6.30 1.59 19.48
CA ARG A 77 5.94 3.00 19.70
C ARG A 77 5.27 3.67 18.49
N ALA A 78 5.50 3.16 17.28
CA ALA A 78 4.85 3.64 16.06
C ALA A 78 3.58 2.84 15.73
N GLY A 79 3.18 1.87 16.56
CA GLY A 79 1.99 1.06 16.38
C GLY A 79 2.06 0.16 15.15
N LEU A 80 3.25 -0.37 14.83
CA LEU A 80 3.47 -1.23 13.67
C LEU A 80 3.38 -2.70 14.03
N GLY A 81 2.67 -3.46 13.20
CA GLY A 81 2.73 -4.91 13.22
C GLY A 81 4.02 -5.39 12.56
N TRP A 82 4.58 -6.50 13.06
CA TRP A 82 5.80 -7.08 12.50
C TRP A 82 5.56 -8.56 12.18
N GLU A 83 5.80 -8.95 10.93
CA GLU A 83 5.65 -10.32 10.46
C GLU A 83 7.01 -10.97 10.23
N PHE A 84 7.22 -12.16 10.79
CA PHE A 84 8.42 -12.94 10.52
C PHE A 84 8.31 -13.64 9.16
N LYS A 85 9.31 -13.44 8.29
CA LYS A 85 9.42 -14.13 7.00
C LYS A 85 10.53 -15.19 7.05
N PRO A 86 10.19 -16.49 7.07
CA PRO A 86 11.18 -17.57 7.18
C PRO A 86 12.20 -17.60 6.04
N ASP A 87 11.82 -17.14 4.85
CA ASP A 87 12.68 -17.03 3.67
C ASP A 87 13.86 -16.07 3.87
N THR A 88 13.66 -14.96 4.59
CA THR A 88 14.69 -13.97 4.86
C THR A 88 15.28 -14.08 6.26
N GLY A 89 14.55 -14.73 7.18
CA GLY A 89 14.87 -14.71 8.61
C GLY A 89 14.67 -13.34 9.26
N LEU A 90 13.94 -12.42 8.59
CA LEU A 90 13.74 -11.05 9.03
C LEU A 90 12.27 -10.77 9.35
N TYR A 91 12.05 -9.77 10.19
CA TYR A 91 10.74 -9.24 10.52
C TYR A 91 10.42 -8.06 9.59
N HIS A 92 9.32 -8.17 8.84
CA HIS A 92 8.88 -7.15 7.91
C HIS A 92 7.76 -6.31 8.54
N PRO A 93 7.78 -4.98 8.38
CA PRO A 93 6.75 -4.12 8.93
C PRO A 93 5.44 -4.28 8.14
N LEU A 94 4.34 -4.35 8.86
CA LEU A 94 2.98 -4.27 8.34
C LEU A 94 2.41 -2.89 8.71
N ILE A 95 2.21 -2.07 7.66
CA ILE A 95 1.64 -0.72 7.69
C ILE A 95 0.19 -0.73 7.21
#